data_AF-A0A4V6PW25-F1
#
_entry.id   AF-A0A4V6PW25-F1
#
_cell.length_a   1.000
_cell.length_b   1.000
_cell.length_c   1.000
_cell.angle_alpha   90.00
_cell.angle_beta   90.00
_cell.angle_gamma   90.00
#
_symmetry.space_group_name_H-M   'P 1'
#
loop_
_entity.id
_entity.type
_entity.pdbx_description
1 polymer ?
#
loop_
_entity_poly.entity_id
_entity_poly.type
_entity_poly.pdbx_seq_one_letter_code
_entity_poly.pdbx_strand_id
1 'polypeptide(L)'
;MGFFDKLFKKEVAEPLVNVIDKAKVLVYPMIKSSDWKGMGLARSQPFLDIDGKPELALVFAQDAGDSFQYITEADLLLPGVQENFDQWQHNINTYPYEITLAKSLDNRVITASGEDHSAEKVLSAAFLAEACAALNTDRLVISIPRRRCLMITSYYEDFQSLENFFRLHFLAWQEEDYGNEQISEMVFLADKNKIEYAVPLGFRINLYERDGQFKLVYSTMDDLFQENDQIDFQKIMEKNKIPVSIYNSGTSSGN
;
A
#
# COMPACT_ATOMS: atom_id res chain seq x y z
N MET A 1 8.71 53.24 -19.69
CA MET A 1 9.27 52.03 -19.06
C MET A 1 9.27 52.28 -17.57
N GLY A 2 8.24 52.02 -16.78
CA GLY A 2 7.23 50.97 -16.83
C GLY A 2 7.04 50.57 -15.37
N PHE A 3 6.40 51.46 -14.61
CA PHE A 3 6.28 51.51 -13.14
C PHE A 3 5.46 50.35 -12.54
N PHE A 4 5.30 49.24 -13.28
CA PHE A 4 4.44 48.10 -12.99
C PHE A 4 5.21 46.79 -12.66
N ASP A 5 6.53 46.72 -12.89
CA ASP A 5 7.34 45.52 -12.58
C ASP A 5 7.68 45.33 -11.10
N LYS A 6 7.25 46.24 -10.20
CA LYS A 6 7.52 46.17 -8.76
C LYS A 6 6.34 45.70 -7.90
N LEU A 7 5.17 45.45 -8.49
CA LEU A 7 3.94 45.13 -7.74
C LEU A 7 3.53 43.64 -7.73
N PHE A 8 4.27 42.76 -8.41
CA PHE A 8 3.97 41.33 -8.45
C PHE A 8 5.18 40.43 -8.15
N LYS A 9 6.04 40.85 -7.20
CA LYS A 9 6.89 39.89 -6.49
C LYS A 9 5.99 39.19 -5.47
N LYS A 10 5.31 38.14 -5.91
CA LYS A 10 4.67 37.18 -5.01
C LYS A 10 5.84 36.54 -4.24
N GLU A 11 6.07 37.01 -3.01
CA GLU A 11 6.93 36.30 -2.06
C GLU A 11 6.33 34.90 -1.94
N VAL A 12 7.00 33.94 -2.57
CA VAL A 12 6.76 32.52 -2.30
C VAL A 12 7.29 32.33 -0.89
N ALA A 13 6.41 32.45 0.10
CA ALA A 13 6.73 32.04 1.46
C ALA A 13 7.20 30.59 1.38
N GLU A 14 8.45 30.34 1.79
CA GLU A 14 8.94 28.98 1.96
C GLU A 14 7.97 28.27 2.91
N PRO A 15 7.51 27.05 2.59
CA PRO A 15 6.64 26.32 3.48
C PRO A 15 7.34 26.20 4.83
N LEU A 16 6.67 26.65 5.89
CA LEU A 16 7.14 26.48 7.26
C LEU A 16 7.24 24.97 7.51
N VAL A 17 8.45 24.44 7.43
CA VAL A 17 8.73 23.07 7.85
C VAL A 17 8.56 23.07 9.36
N ASN A 18 7.47 22.48 9.85
CA ASN A 18 7.29 22.26 11.29
C ASN A 18 8.45 21.39 11.77
N VAL A 19 9.37 21.97 12.53
CA VAL A 19 10.51 21.26 13.10
C VAL A 19 10.01 20.47 14.31
N ILE A 20 9.94 19.16 14.19
CA ILE A 20 9.61 18.26 15.29
C ILE A 20 10.87 17.87 16.06
N ASP A 21 10.68 17.58 17.36
CA ASP A 21 11.67 16.84 18.13
C ASP A 21 11.57 15.35 17.73
N LYS A 22 12.35 14.96 16.72
CA LYS A 22 12.33 13.60 16.14
C LYS A 22 12.54 12.50 17.19
N ALA A 23 13.21 12.76 18.30
CA ALA A 23 13.40 11.75 19.35
C ALA A 23 12.10 11.42 20.11
N LYS A 24 11.07 12.27 20.02
CA LYS A 24 9.79 12.12 20.74
C LYS A 24 8.62 11.71 19.85
N VAL A 25 8.82 11.66 18.54
CA VAL A 25 7.75 11.30 17.58
C VAL A 25 7.97 9.88 17.10
N LEU A 26 6.91 9.08 17.07
CA LEU A 26 6.99 7.70 16.61
C LEU A 26 7.34 7.62 15.12
N VAL A 27 8.13 6.62 14.77
CA VAL A 27 8.49 6.31 13.39
C VAL A 27 7.50 5.28 12.84
N TYR A 28 6.92 5.59 11.69
CA TYR A 28 6.04 4.69 10.95
C TYR A 28 6.61 4.38 9.58
N PRO A 29 6.39 3.16 9.06
CA PRO A 29 6.69 2.83 7.68
C PRO A 29 5.70 3.55 6.76
N MET A 30 6.11 3.72 5.51
CA MET A 30 5.30 4.14 4.37
C MET A 30 5.70 3.29 3.17
N ILE A 31 4.73 2.71 2.48
CA ILE A 31 4.99 1.92 1.27
C ILE A 31 5.12 2.89 0.11
N LYS A 32 6.25 2.82 -0.61
CA LYS A 32 6.56 3.68 -1.75
C LYS A 32 6.99 2.85 -2.95
N SER A 33 6.69 3.37 -4.13
CA SER A 33 7.34 2.95 -5.37
C SER A 33 8.85 3.22 -5.30
N SER A 34 9.64 2.32 -5.88
CA SER A 34 11.11 2.42 -5.90
C SER A 34 11.62 3.64 -6.68
N ASP A 35 10.81 4.18 -7.59
CA ASP A 35 11.09 5.39 -8.37
C ASP A 35 10.79 6.70 -7.62
N TRP A 36 10.29 6.63 -6.39
CA TRP A 36 10.02 7.80 -5.57
C TRP A 36 11.27 8.66 -5.41
N LYS A 37 11.18 9.95 -5.81
CA LYS A 37 12.33 10.88 -5.86
C LYS A 37 13.10 11.02 -4.54
N GLY A 38 12.46 10.74 -3.41
CA GLY A 38 13.06 10.81 -2.07
C GLY A 38 13.87 9.56 -1.68
N MET A 39 13.92 8.52 -2.52
CA MET A 39 14.52 7.22 -2.17
C MET A 39 16.00 7.32 -1.76
N GLY A 40 16.77 8.21 -2.40
CA GLY A 40 18.19 8.41 -2.09
C GLY A 40 18.47 9.28 -0.87
N LEU A 41 17.43 9.85 -0.25
CA LEU A 41 17.55 10.76 0.90
C LEU A 41 17.02 10.12 2.18
N ALA A 42 15.92 9.38 2.06
CA ALA A 42 15.27 8.72 3.18
C ALA A 42 15.91 7.34 3.45
N ARG A 43 15.95 6.96 4.73
CA ARG A 43 16.17 5.58 5.14
C ARG A 43 15.07 4.73 4.53
N SER A 44 15.47 3.70 3.81
CA SER A 44 14.55 2.79 3.14
C SER A 44 14.99 1.34 3.29
N GLN A 45 14.04 0.44 3.12
CA GLN A 45 14.24 -1.00 3.13
C GLN A 45 13.45 -1.64 1.97
N PRO A 46 14.02 -2.60 1.22
CA PRO A 46 13.28 -3.28 0.16
C PRO A 46 12.02 -3.96 0.71
N PHE A 47 10.90 -3.78 0.04
CA PHE A 47 9.63 -4.43 0.39
C PHE A 47 9.23 -5.46 -0.69
N LEU A 48 9.49 -5.15 -1.95
CA LEU A 48 9.26 -6.05 -3.08
C LEU A 48 10.36 -5.85 -4.12
N ASP A 49 10.97 -6.96 -4.53
CA ASP A 49 11.92 -7.03 -5.62
C ASP A 49 11.38 -7.95 -6.72
N ILE A 50 11.46 -7.50 -7.98
CA ILE A 50 11.13 -8.30 -9.17
C ILE A 50 12.40 -8.47 -9.99
N ASP A 51 12.85 -9.71 -10.17
CA ASP A 51 14.06 -10.05 -10.93
C ASP A 51 15.30 -9.23 -10.51
N GLY A 52 15.45 -9.02 -9.19
CA GLY A 52 16.55 -8.25 -8.60
C GLY A 52 16.44 -6.74 -8.76
N LYS A 53 15.28 -6.23 -9.18
CA LYS A 53 14.98 -4.79 -9.23
C LYS A 53 13.95 -4.45 -8.14
N PRO A 54 14.25 -3.48 -7.26
CA PRO A 54 13.27 -2.99 -6.30
C PRO A 54 12.09 -2.37 -7.03
N GLU A 55 10.89 -2.80 -6.68
CA GLU A 55 9.62 -2.22 -7.15
C GLU A 55 8.96 -1.40 -6.05
N LEU A 56 8.98 -1.93 -4.82
CA LEU A 56 8.45 -1.25 -3.65
C LEU A 56 9.46 -1.26 -2.51
N ALA A 57 9.48 -0.17 -1.75
CA ALA A 57 10.27 -0.03 -0.54
C ALA A 57 9.41 0.48 0.61
N LEU A 58 9.80 0.10 1.83
CA LEU A 58 9.38 0.82 3.02
C LEU A 58 10.31 2.01 3.20
N VAL A 59 9.74 3.21 3.32
CA VAL A 59 10.43 4.40 3.78
C VAL A 59 9.89 4.78 5.15
N PHE A 60 10.71 5.40 5.97
CA PHE A 60 10.35 5.66 7.36
C PHE A 60 10.13 7.14 7.60
N ALA A 61 9.03 7.48 8.25
CA ALA A 61 8.62 8.85 8.45
C ALA A 61 8.03 9.10 9.84
N GLN A 62 8.03 10.37 10.22
CA GLN A 62 7.46 10.90 11.44
C GLN A 62 6.45 11.98 11.07
N ASP A 63 5.33 11.98 11.78
CA ASP A 63 4.28 12.98 11.63
C ASP A 63 4.76 14.34 12.17
N ALA A 64 4.70 15.37 11.32
CA ALA A 64 5.01 16.77 11.64
C ALA A 64 3.79 17.69 11.52
N GLY A 65 2.59 17.14 11.70
CA GLY A 65 1.30 17.82 11.56
C GLY A 65 0.86 17.80 10.10
N ASP A 66 1.11 18.90 9.39
CA ASP A 66 0.65 19.05 7.99
C ASP A 66 1.55 18.32 6.97
N SER A 67 2.60 17.64 7.43
CA SER A 67 3.58 16.96 6.57
C SER A 67 4.29 15.83 7.29
N PHE A 68 5.00 15.01 6.51
CA PHE A 68 5.87 13.98 7.03
C PHE A 68 7.33 14.42 6.97
N GLN A 69 8.07 14.20 8.06
CA GLN A 69 9.53 14.24 8.05
C GLN A 69 10.08 12.83 7.91
N TYR A 70 10.77 12.56 6.80
CA TYR A 70 11.39 11.27 6.56
C TYR A 70 12.67 11.12 7.41
N ILE A 71 12.89 9.91 7.90
CA ILE A 71 14.12 9.51 8.58
C ILE A 71 15.24 9.42 7.56
N THR A 72 16.38 10.01 7.86
CA THR A 72 17.61 9.94 7.07
C THR A 72 18.68 9.14 7.84
N GLU A 73 19.74 8.71 7.17
CA GLU A 73 20.88 8.04 7.85
C GLU A 73 21.52 8.94 8.94
N ALA A 74 21.50 10.26 8.75
CA ALA A 74 22.03 11.21 9.73
C ALA A 74 21.14 11.29 10.99
N ASP A 75 19.81 11.18 10.83
CA ASP A 75 18.89 11.19 11.98
C ASP A 75 19.11 9.99 12.90
N LEU A 76 19.48 8.83 12.34
CA LEU A 76 19.77 7.59 13.07
C LEU A 76 21.01 7.68 13.97
N LEU A 77 21.84 8.70 13.81
CA LEU A 77 22.95 8.97 14.73
C LEU A 77 22.46 9.50 16.10
N LEU A 78 21.19 9.92 16.19
CA LEU A 78 20.56 10.34 17.43
C LEU A 78 19.93 9.12 18.13
N PRO A 79 20.38 8.75 19.36
CA PRO A 79 19.93 7.53 20.02
C PRO A 79 18.41 7.38 20.15
N GLY A 80 17.69 8.47 20.47
CA GLY A 80 16.24 8.43 20.60
C GLY A 80 15.51 8.22 19.26
N VAL A 81 16.08 8.68 18.14
CA VAL A 81 15.51 8.43 16.81
C VAL A 81 15.77 6.99 16.39
N GLN A 82 16.98 6.48 16.62
CA GLN A 82 17.34 5.08 16.36
C GLN A 82 16.43 4.13 17.15
N GLU A 83 16.20 4.39 18.44
CA GLU A 83 15.31 3.58 19.28
C GLU A 83 13.88 3.57 18.75
N ASN A 84 13.32 4.73 18.38
CA ASN A 84 11.99 4.81 17.78
C ASN A 84 11.91 4.10 16.42
N PHE A 85 12.97 4.21 15.62
CA PHE A 85 13.10 3.54 14.33
C PHE A 85 13.11 2.01 14.53
N ASP A 86 13.90 1.47 15.45
CA ASP A 86 13.96 0.03 15.72
C ASP A 86 12.62 -0.54 16.23
N GLN A 87 11.75 0.33 16.76
CA GLN A 87 10.41 -0.01 17.23
C GLN A 87 9.30 0.18 16.17
N TRP A 88 9.62 0.51 14.91
CA TRP A 88 8.59 0.81 13.89
C TRP A 88 7.53 -0.30 13.73
N GLN A 89 7.94 -1.57 13.85
CA GLN A 89 7.04 -2.73 13.79
C GLN A 89 6.08 -2.77 14.98
N HIS A 90 6.54 -2.40 16.17
CA HIS A 90 5.68 -2.26 17.32
C HIS A 90 4.69 -1.11 17.10
N ASN A 91 5.18 0.05 16.65
CA ASN A 91 4.38 1.25 16.41
C ASN A 91 3.23 0.97 15.44
N ILE A 92 3.51 0.36 14.27
CA ILE A 92 2.47 0.06 13.29
C ILE A 92 1.49 -1.00 13.80
N ASN A 93 1.94 -1.94 14.63
CA ASN A 93 1.06 -2.94 15.26
C ASN A 93 0.11 -2.37 16.30
N THR A 94 0.49 -1.27 16.94
CA THR A 94 -0.33 -0.55 17.92
C THR A 94 -1.06 0.65 17.31
N TYR A 95 -0.90 0.89 16.01
CA TYR A 95 -1.53 2.02 15.34
C TYR A 95 -3.05 1.87 15.37
N PRO A 96 -3.82 2.91 15.76
CA PRO A 96 -5.27 2.82 15.81
C PRO A 96 -5.87 2.48 14.45
N TYR A 97 -6.82 1.55 14.43
CA TYR A 97 -7.60 1.23 13.24
C TYR A 97 -9.02 0.83 13.62
N GLU A 98 -9.89 0.95 12.62
CA GLU A 98 -11.24 0.41 12.64
C GLU A 98 -11.42 -0.45 11.39
N ILE A 99 -12.06 -1.61 11.55
CA ILE A 99 -12.46 -2.46 10.43
C ILE A 99 -13.90 -2.15 10.08
N THR A 100 -14.11 -1.65 8.86
CA THR A 100 -15.44 -1.43 8.29
C THR A 100 -15.66 -2.35 7.11
N LEU A 101 -16.71 -3.17 7.19
CA LEU A 101 -17.19 -3.96 6.07
C LEU A 101 -18.06 -3.08 5.15
N ALA A 102 -17.73 -3.08 3.87
CA ALA A 102 -18.44 -2.31 2.87
C ALA A 102 -19.81 -2.96 2.57
N LYS A 103 -20.89 -2.35 3.07
CA LYS A 103 -22.27 -2.79 2.81
C LYS A 103 -22.62 -2.81 1.31
N SER A 104 -22.04 -1.91 0.52
CA SER A 104 -22.20 -1.87 -0.94
C SER A 104 -21.53 -3.04 -1.67
N LEU A 105 -20.69 -3.80 -0.97
CA LEU A 105 -19.99 -4.99 -1.45
C LEU A 105 -20.40 -6.20 -0.61
N ASP A 106 -21.67 -6.24 -0.19
CA ASP A 106 -22.29 -7.32 0.57
C ASP A 106 -21.56 -7.72 1.86
N ASN A 107 -20.83 -6.77 2.47
CA ASN A 107 -19.97 -6.98 3.63
C ASN A 107 -18.84 -8.02 3.40
N ARG A 108 -18.44 -8.24 2.14
CA ARG A 108 -17.36 -9.17 1.76
C ARG A 108 -16.01 -8.47 1.61
N VAL A 109 -16.00 -7.14 1.66
CA VAL A 109 -14.79 -6.33 1.51
C VAL A 109 -14.64 -5.40 2.71
N ILE A 110 -13.46 -5.41 3.32
CA ILE A 110 -13.04 -4.41 4.29
C ILE A 110 -12.51 -3.19 3.54
N THR A 111 -12.95 -2.02 3.95
CA THR A 111 -12.37 -0.73 3.53
C THR A 111 -11.80 -0.02 4.74
N ALA A 112 -10.54 0.39 4.67
CA ALA A 112 -9.88 1.13 5.74
C ALA A 112 -9.13 2.35 5.19
N SER A 113 -9.74 3.04 4.22
CA SER A 113 -9.16 4.17 3.48
C SER A 113 -9.45 5.52 4.14
N GLY A 114 -8.68 6.54 3.76
CA GLY A 114 -8.96 7.96 4.06
C GLY A 114 -7.98 8.61 5.04
N GLU A 115 -7.40 7.83 5.96
CA GLU A 115 -6.47 8.31 6.96
C GLU A 115 -5.01 8.10 6.54
N ASP A 116 -4.10 8.83 7.20
CA ASP A 116 -2.68 8.52 7.09
C ASP A 116 -2.37 7.11 7.61
N HIS A 117 -1.37 6.50 6.99
CA HIS A 117 -0.95 5.11 7.19
C HIS A 117 -2.03 4.04 6.88
N SER A 118 -3.15 4.39 6.24
CA SER A 118 -4.18 3.42 5.88
C SER A 118 -3.66 2.26 5.03
N ALA A 119 -2.80 2.51 4.05
CA ALA A 119 -2.22 1.44 3.22
C ALA A 119 -1.25 0.57 4.04
N GLU A 120 -0.55 1.18 5.01
CA GLU A 120 0.49 0.56 5.83
C GLU A 120 -0.05 -0.28 6.99
N LYS A 121 -1.35 -0.19 7.31
CA LYS A 121 -2.01 -1.11 8.26
C LYS A 121 -1.80 -2.57 7.91
N VAL A 122 -1.58 -2.88 6.63
CA VAL A 122 -1.25 -4.23 6.13
C VAL A 122 0.07 -4.79 6.66
N LEU A 123 0.94 -3.93 7.21
CA LEU A 123 2.18 -4.33 7.86
C LEU A 123 1.96 -4.71 9.34
N SER A 124 0.75 -4.51 9.87
CA SER A 124 0.38 -4.93 11.21
C SER A 124 -0.21 -6.33 11.23
N ALA A 125 0.43 -7.25 11.95
CA ALA A 125 -0.10 -8.58 12.22
C ALA A 125 -1.41 -8.52 13.01
N ALA A 126 -1.54 -7.56 13.95
CA ALA A 126 -2.78 -7.38 14.70
C ALA A 126 -3.96 -7.03 13.77
N PHE A 127 -3.74 -6.07 12.86
CA PHE A 127 -4.74 -5.67 11.87
C PHE A 127 -5.09 -6.81 10.90
N LEU A 128 -4.09 -7.54 10.38
CA LEU A 128 -4.33 -8.67 9.48
C LEU A 128 -5.11 -9.80 10.18
N ALA A 129 -4.82 -10.08 11.45
CA ALA A 129 -5.56 -11.08 12.21
C ALA A 129 -7.03 -10.67 12.42
N GLU A 130 -7.29 -9.39 12.70
CA GLU A 130 -8.66 -8.89 12.82
C GLU A 130 -9.39 -8.90 11.46
N ALA A 131 -8.70 -8.59 10.36
CA ALA A 131 -9.25 -8.67 9.01
C ALA A 131 -9.62 -10.11 8.62
N CYS A 132 -8.75 -11.08 8.92
CA CYS A 132 -9.03 -12.51 8.79
C CYS A 132 -10.29 -12.91 9.59
N ALA A 133 -10.39 -12.46 10.84
CA ALA A 133 -11.54 -12.77 11.68
C ALA A 133 -12.84 -12.14 11.15
N ALA A 134 -12.80 -10.88 10.71
CA ALA A 134 -13.96 -10.16 10.20
C ALA A 134 -14.50 -10.75 8.89
N LEU A 135 -13.61 -11.26 8.02
CA LEU A 135 -13.98 -11.92 6.76
C LEU A 135 -14.14 -13.44 6.90
N ASN A 136 -13.96 -14.00 8.10
CA ASN A 136 -13.99 -15.43 8.37
C ASN A 136 -13.12 -16.25 7.39
N THR A 137 -11.87 -15.83 7.23
CA THR A 137 -10.90 -16.44 6.31
C THR A 137 -9.52 -16.53 6.95
N ASP A 138 -8.70 -17.48 6.52
CA ASP A 138 -7.29 -17.61 6.90
C ASP A 138 -6.35 -16.93 5.89
N ARG A 139 -6.86 -16.55 4.71
CA ARG A 139 -6.08 -15.91 3.66
C ARG A 139 -6.80 -14.74 3.02
N LEU A 140 -6.05 -13.66 2.82
CA LEU A 140 -6.53 -12.36 2.37
C LEU A 140 -5.98 -12.00 0.99
N VAL A 141 -6.77 -11.25 0.23
CA VAL A 141 -6.34 -10.51 -0.95
C VAL A 141 -6.46 -9.02 -0.62
N ILE A 142 -5.35 -8.31 -0.76
CA ILE A 142 -5.18 -6.93 -0.28
C ILE A 142 -4.88 -6.03 -1.48
N SER A 143 -5.56 -4.90 -1.52
CA SER A 143 -5.43 -3.87 -2.56
C SER A 143 -4.97 -2.57 -1.92
N ILE A 144 -3.79 -2.11 -2.33
CA ILE A 144 -3.18 -0.82 -1.94
C ILE A 144 -2.75 -0.02 -3.18
N PRO A 145 -3.69 0.40 -4.03
CA PRO A 145 -3.38 1.03 -5.32
C PRO A 145 -2.69 2.40 -5.16
N ARG A 146 -3.02 3.10 -4.07
CA ARG A 146 -2.56 4.46 -3.75
C ARG A 146 -2.38 4.63 -2.26
N ARG A 147 -1.65 5.69 -1.86
CA ARG A 147 -1.60 6.13 -0.47
C ARG A 147 -3.00 6.36 0.06
N ARG A 148 -3.19 6.05 1.35
CA ARG A 148 -4.46 6.13 2.06
C ARG A 148 -5.58 5.25 1.50
N CYS A 149 -5.32 4.39 0.52
CA CYS A 149 -6.28 3.43 -0.02
C CYS A 149 -5.97 2.03 0.48
N LEU A 150 -6.96 1.39 1.11
CA LEU A 150 -6.86 0.00 1.54
C LEU A 150 -8.21 -0.70 1.36
N MET A 151 -8.20 -1.75 0.54
CA MET A 151 -9.29 -2.71 0.43
C MET A 151 -8.78 -4.12 0.69
N ILE A 152 -9.56 -4.93 1.40
CA ILE A 152 -9.21 -6.32 1.71
C ILE A 152 -10.42 -7.20 1.49
N THR A 153 -10.23 -8.35 0.85
CA THR A 153 -11.25 -9.37 0.68
C THR A 153 -10.68 -10.75 0.98
N SER A 154 -11.54 -11.77 1.08
CA SER A 154 -11.08 -13.16 1.24
C SER A 154 -10.40 -13.66 -0.05
N TYR A 155 -9.39 -14.53 0.11
CA TYR A 155 -8.79 -15.25 -1.02
C TYR A 155 -9.77 -16.24 -1.67
N TYR A 156 -10.75 -16.73 -0.91
CA TYR A 156 -11.70 -17.78 -1.32
C TYR A 156 -13.01 -17.22 -1.88
N GLU A 157 -13.01 -15.95 -2.27
CA GLU A 157 -14.16 -15.30 -2.88
C GLU A 157 -14.51 -15.92 -4.25
N ASP A 158 -15.79 -15.80 -4.62
CA ASP A 158 -16.25 -16.22 -5.94
C ASP A 158 -15.74 -15.29 -7.05
N PHE A 159 -15.84 -15.78 -8.29
CA PHE A 159 -15.38 -15.06 -9.48
C PHE A 159 -15.92 -13.63 -9.56
N GLN A 160 -17.23 -13.42 -9.34
CA GLN A 160 -17.84 -12.09 -9.49
C GLN A 160 -17.34 -11.11 -8.41
N SER A 161 -17.17 -11.61 -7.19
CA SER A 161 -16.70 -10.82 -6.06
C SER A 161 -15.23 -10.41 -6.25
N LEU A 162 -14.38 -11.33 -6.71
CA LEU A 162 -12.99 -11.03 -7.06
C LEU A 162 -12.88 -10.12 -8.28
N GLU A 163 -13.68 -10.37 -9.32
CA GLU A 163 -13.70 -9.53 -10.52
C GLU A 163 -14.03 -8.08 -10.16
N ASN A 164 -15.06 -7.87 -9.33
CA ASN A 164 -15.42 -6.54 -8.89
C ASN A 164 -14.34 -5.91 -7.98
N PHE A 165 -13.72 -6.70 -7.10
CA PHE A 165 -12.60 -6.24 -6.27
C PHE A 165 -11.42 -5.76 -7.11
N PHE A 166 -10.98 -6.53 -8.10
CA PHE A 166 -9.88 -6.17 -8.99
C PHE A 166 -10.22 -4.99 -9.90
N ARG A 167 -11.47 -4.88 -10.35
CA ARG A 167 -11.96 -3.69 -11.07
C ARG A 167 -11.79 -2.43 -10.23
N LEU A 168 -12.19 -2.47 -8.96
CA LEU A 168 -12.08 -1.31 -8.05
C LEU A 168 -10.62 -0.94 -7.78
N HIS A 169 -9.75 -1.94 -7.58
CA HIS A 169 -8.31 -1.72 -7.49
C HIS A 169 -7.77 -0.99 -8.73
N PHE A 170 -8.07 -1.52 -9.92
CA PHE A 170 -7.56 -1.00 -11.18
C PHE A 170 -8.04 0.43 -11.46
N LEU A 171 -9.33 0.71 -11.21
CA LEU A 171 -9.88 2.06 -11.34
C LEU A 171 -9.15 3.04 -10.40
N ALA A 172 -9.00 2.68 -9.13
CA ALA A 172 -8.31 3.53 -8.17
C ALA A 172 -6.82 3.70 -8.53
N TRP A 173 -6.17 2.69 -9.07
CA TRP A 173 -4.77 2.77 -9.49
C TRP A 173 -4.58 3.68 -10.70
N GLN A 174 -5.43 3.57 -11.73
CA GLN A 174 -5.29 4.37 -12.96
C GLN A 174 -5.73 5.83 -12.84
N GLU A 175 -6.62 6.16 -11.90
CA GLU A 175 -7.22 7.50 -11.80
C GLU A 175 -6.19 8.60 -11.52
N GLU A 176 -5.85 9.43 -12.52
CA GLU A 176 -4.81 10.46 -12.40
C GLU A 176 -5.17 11.54 -11.36
N ASP A 177 -6.45 11.91 -11.25
CA ASP A 177 -6.95 12.98 -10.37
C ASP A 177 -7.38 12.50 -8.97
N TYR A 178 -6.98 11.28 -8.56
CA TYR A 178 -7.37 10.71 -7.26
C TYR A 178 -6.85 11.51 -6.05
N GLY A 179 -5.81 12.33 -6.23
CA GLY A 179 -5.23 13.20 -5.19
C GLY A 179 -4.24 12.51 -4.24
N ASN A 180 -4.19 11.17 -4.22
CA ASN A 180 -3.21 10.39 -3.47
C ASN A 180 -2.10 9.83 -4.39
N GLU A 181 -0.88 9.77 -3.88
CA GLU A 181 0.27 9.18 -4.57
C GLU A 181 0.03 7.70 -4.89
N GLN A 182 0.36 7.29 -6.11
CA GLN A 182 0.25 5.91 -6.58
C GLN A 182 1.27 5.00 -5.88
N ILE A 183 0.86 3.78 -5.54
CA ILE A 183 1.76 2.79 -4.91
C ILE A 183 2.05 1.65 -5.89
N SER A 184 1.05 0.86 -6.27
CA SER A 184 1.28 -0.33 -7.10
C SER A 184 0.01 -0.76 -7.83
N GLU A 185 0.19 -1.35 -9.02
CA GLU A 185 -0.86 -2.09 -9.74
C GLU A 185 -1.06 -3.53 -9.21
N MET A 186 -0.21 -3.95 -8.27
CA MET A 186 -0.24 -5.29 -7.72
C MET A 186 -1.21 -5.38 -6.55
N VAL A 187 -1.78 -6.57 -6.38
CA VAL A 187 -2.47 -6.96 -5.14
C VAL A 187 -1.52 -7.80 -4.29
N PHE A 188 -1.81 -7.91 -2.99
CA PHE A 188 -0.99 -8.63 -2.04
C PHE A 188 -1.77 -9.79 -1.44
N LEU A 189 -1.07 -10.89 -1.18
CA LEU A 189 -1.61 -12.04 -0.46
C LEU A 189 -1.03 -12.05 0.94
N ALA A 190 -1.89 -12.24 1.92
CA ALA A 190 -1.50 -12.28 3.32
C ALA A 190 -2.22 -13.41 4.06
N ASP A 191 -1.57 -13.89 5.12
CA ASP A 191 -2.23 -14.60 6.20
C ASP A 191 -2.51 -13.64 7.37
N LYS A 192 -2.99 -14.17 8.50
CA LYS A 192 -3.23 -13.38 9.71
C LYS A 192 -1.98 -12.72 10.31
N ASN A 193 -0.78 -13.11 9.91
CA ASN A 193 0.47 -12.67 10.53
C ASN A 193 1.19 -11.64 9.66
N LYS A 194 1.13 -11.79 8.33
CA LYS A 194 1.94 -10.99 7.40
C LYS A 194 1.45 -11.07 5.96
N ILE A 195 1.88 -10.08 5.17
CA ILE A 195 1.94 -10.23 3.71
C ILE A 195 3.01 -11.25 3.36
N GLU A 196 2.65 -12.20 2.49
CA GLU A 196 3.54 -13.24 2.00
C GLU A 196 3.99 -12.97 0.57
N TYR A 197 3.08 -12.44 -0.26
CA TYR A 197 3.31 -12.27 -1.69
C TYR A 197 2.70 -10.98 -2.23
N ALA A 198 3.34 -10.43 -3.26
CA ALA A 198 2.71 -9.52 -4.22
C ALA A 198 2.32 -10.33 -5.47
N VAL A 199 1.25 -9.91 -6.14
CA VAL A 199 0.77 -10.56 -7.36
C VAL A 199 0.56 -9.48 -8.40
N PRO A 200 1.39 -9.42 -9.46
CA PRO A 200 1.00 -8.76 -10.69
C PRO A 200 -0.15 -9.57 -11.28
N LEU A 201 -1.31 -8.92 -11.39
CA LEU A 201 -2.47 -9.56 -12.00
C LEU A 201 -2.15 -9.97 -13.45
N GLY A 202 -1.20 -9.31 -14.12
CA GLY A 202 -0.51 -9.83 -15.30
C GLY A 202 -1.35 -9.92 -16.57
N PHE A 203 -2.65 -9.66 -16.46
CA PHE A 203 -3.55 -9.44 -17.58
C PHE A 203 -3.74 -7.93 -17.77
N ARG A 204 -3.77 -7.46 -19.03
CA ARG A 204 -4.26 -6.10 -19.29
C ARG A 204 -5.76 -6.13 -19.02
N ILE A 205 -6.13 -5.54 -17.90
CA ILE A 205 -7.50 -5.18 -17.63
C ILE A 205 -7.82 -4.02 -18.56
N ASN A 206 -8.71 -4.24 -19.50
CA ASN A 206 -9.32 -3.14 -20.21
C ASN A 206 -10.75 -2.99 -19.73
N LEU A 207 -11.13 -1.75 -19.46
CA LEU A 207 -12.49 -1.39 -19.18
C LEU A 207 -13.13 -0.88 -20.47
N TYR A 208 -14.18 -1.55 -20.93
CA TYR A 208 -15.00 -1.04 -22.01
C TYR A 208 -16.46 -1.06 -21.62
N GLU A 209 -17.19 -0.04 -22.04
CA GLU A 209 -18.64 -0.01 -21.92
C GLU A 209 -19.26 -0.89 -23.02
N ARG A 210 -20.04 -1.89 -22.61
CA ARG A 210 -20.86 -2.71 -23.52
C ARG A 210 -22.24 -2.84 -22.91
N ASP A 211 -23.27 -2.45 -23.68
CA ASP A 211 -24.67 -2.48 -23.25
C ASP A 211 -24.93 -1.66 -21.96
N GLY A 212 -24.21 -0.54 -21.77
CA GLY A 212 -24.33 0.32 -20.59
C GLY A 212 -23.64 -0.22 -19.33
N GLN A 213 -22.87 -1.31 -19.46
CA GLN A 213 -22.12 -1.91 -18.36
C GLN A 213 -20.62 -1.88 -18.67
N PHE A 214 -19.83 -1.43 -17.70
CA PHE A 214 -18.38 -1.56 -17.77
C PHE A 214 -17.98 -3.02 -17.56
N LYS A 215 -17.32 -3.60 -18.56
CA LYS A 215 -16.80 -4.97 -18.50
C LYS A 215 -15.29 -4.96 -18.43
N LEU A 216 -14.74 -5.82 -17.58
CA LEU A 216 -13.34 -6.17 -17.63
C LEU A 216 -13.12 -7.12 -18.81
N VAL A 217 -12.17 -6.77 -19.66
CA VAL A 217 -11.68 -7.65 -20.72
C VAL A 217 -10.22 -7.96 -20.44
N TYR A 218 -9.90 -9.25 -20.54
CA TYR A 218 -8.62 -9.81 -20.20
C TYR A 218 -7.90 -10.19 -21.48
N SER A 219 -6.75 -9.58 -21.76
CA SER A 219 -5.88 -10.02 -22.85
C SER A 219 -4.90 -11.07 -22.32
N THR A 220 -4.96 -12.30 -22.87
CA THR A 220 -4.05 -13.47 -22.73
C THR A 220 -4.27 -14.41 -21.53
N MET A 221 -4.83 -15.61 -21.76
CA MET A 221 -4.20 -16.92 -22.04
C MET A 221 -5.27 -18.02 -21.90
N ASP A 222 -5.42 -18.90 -22.89
CA ASP A 222 -6.46 -19.94 -22.94
C ASP A 222 -6.46 -20.87 -21.70
N ASP A 223 -5.31 -20.98 -21.02
CA ASP A 223 -5.12 -21.85 -19.84
C ASP A 223 -5.71 -21.30 -18.52
N LEU A 224 -6.24 -20.07 -18.54
CA LEU A 224 -6.76 -19.36 -17.36
C LEU A 224 -8.28 -19.43 -17.23
N PHE A 225 -8.96 -19.88 -18.28
CA PHE A 225 -10.41 -20.04 -18.30
C PHE A 225 -10.79 -21.44 -17.80
N GLN A 226 -11.81 -21.49 -16.97
CA GLN A 226 -12.50 -22.72 -16.58
C GLN A 226 -13.44 -23.17 -17.71
N GLU A 227 -14.03 -24.37 -17.58
CA GLU A 227 -14.95 -24.96 -18.58
C GLU A 227 -16.19 -24.09 -18.89
N ASN A 228 -16.48 -23.09 -18.05
CA ASN A 228 -17.60 -22.15 -18.18
C ASN A 228 -17.16 -20.74 -18.68
N ASP A 229 -15.96 -20.62 -19.25
CA ASP A 229 -15.35 -19.35 -19.69
C ASP A 229 -15.13 -18.32 -18.56
N GLN A 230 -15.10 -18.75 -17.29
CA GLN A 230 -14.72 -17.88 -16.17
C GLN A 230 -13.23 -17.96 -15.89
N ILE A 231 -12.66 -16.85 -15.42
CA ILE A 231 -11.25 -16.82 -15.02
C ILE A 231 -11.09 -17.38 -13.62
N ASP A 232 -10.09 -18.25 -13.46
CA ASP A 232 -9.66 -18.71 -12.14
C ASP A 232 -8.61 -17.74 -11.55
N PHE A 233 -9.08 -16.74 -10.82
CA PHE A 233 -8.19 -15.74 -10.22
C PHE A 233 -7.22 -16.34 -9.21
N GLN A 234 -7.64 -17.37 -8.47
CA GLN A 234 -6.77 -18.06 -7.54
C GLN A 234 -5.61 -18.75 -8.26
N LYS A 235 -5.87 -19.44 -9.37
CA LYS A 235 -4.82 -20.04 -10.22
C LYS A 235 -3.87 -18.98 -10.78
N ILE A 236 -4.39 -17.81 -11.17
CA ILE A 236 -3.54 -16.67 -11.61
C ILE A 236 -2.67 -16.18 -10.46
N MET A 237 -3.26 -15.92 -9.29
CA MET A 237 -2.54 -15.44 -8.12
C MET A 237 -1.43 -16.42 -7.71
N GLU A 238 -1.70 -17.72 -7.72
CA GLU A 238 -0.70 -18.74 -7.40
C GLU A 238 0.41 -18.85 -8.44
N LYS A 239 0.09 -18.67 -9.73
CA LYS A 239 1.06 -18.71 -10.83
C LYS A 239 2.00 -17.49 -10.79
N ASN A 240 1.48 -16.32 -10.42
CA ASN A 240 2.19 -15.05 -10.56
C ASN A 240 2.75 -14.51 -9.25
N LYS A 241 2.55 -15.18 -8.12
CA LYS A 241 3.00 -14.67 -6.81
C LYS A 241 4.51 -14.45 -6.76
N ILE A 242 4.88 -13.28 -6.25
CA ILE A 242 6.25 -12.84 -6.03
C ILE A 242 6.41 -12.67 -4.52
N PRO A 243 7.37 -13.35 -3.87
CA PRO A 243 7.60 -13.18 -2.43
C PRO A 243 7.88 -11.71 -2.10
N VAL A 244 7.20 -11.18 -1.08
CA VAL A 244 7.63 -9.90 -0.49
C VAL A 244 8.82 -10.14 0.42
N SER A 245 9.66 -9.12 0.58
CA SER A 245 10.75 -9.14 1.55
C SER A 245 10.16 -9.09 2.96
N ILE A 246 10.11 -10.24 3.63
CA ILE A 246 9.55 -10.35 4.98
C ILE A 246 10.62 -9.98 5.99
N TYR A 247 10.30 -9.02 6.85
CA TYR A 247 11.06 -8.73 8.05
C TYR A 247 10.95 -9.90 9.03
N ASN A 248 11.99 -10.71 9.12
CA ASN A 248 12.21 -11.46 10.34
C ASN A 248 12.68 -10.45 11.39
N SER A 249 11.82 -10.12 12.36
CA SER A 249 12.26 -9.68 13.69
C SER A 249 12.93 -10.86 14.42
N GLY A 250 13.99 -11.39 13.82
CA GLY A 250 14.86 -12.38 14.41
C GLY A 250 15.95 -11.65 15.17
N THR A 251 15.69 -11.45 16.47
CA THR A 251 16.69 -11.43 17.55
C THR A 251 18.10 -11.00 17.15
N SER A 252 18.50 -9.83 17.64
CA SER A 252 19.88 -9.59 18.06
C SER A 252 20.28 -10.63 19.12
N SER A 253 20.59 -11.85 18.70
CA SER A 253 21.44 -12.73 19.48
C SER A 253 22.85 -12.20 19.30
N GLY A 254 23.33 -11.51 20.33
CA GLY A 254 24.73 -11.13 20.43
C GLY A 254 25.64 -12.33 20.22
N ASN A 255 26.71 -12.09 19.47
CA ASN A 255 28.00 -12.75 19.62
C ASN A 255 29.06 -11.66 19.57
#